data_AF-A0A838TGP2-F1
#
_entry.id   AF-A0A838TGP2-F1
#
_cell.length_a   1.000
_cell.length_b   1.000
_cell.length_c   1.000
_cell.angle_alpha   90.00
_cell.angle_beta   90.00
_cell.angle_gamma   90.00
#
_symmetry.space_group_name_H-M   'P 1'
#
loop_
_entity.id
_entity.type
_entity.pdbx_description
1 polymer ?
#
loop_
_entity_poly.entity_id
_entity_poly.type
_entity_poly.pdbx_seq_one_letter_code
_entity_poly.pdbx_strand_id
1 'polypeptide(L)'
;MQEASTCPNPDACEVHPAEHGEFYYYTIKKYWRVEKVLKDGSIVACTPLMEHHYLRPDDPNLRKASLLERLRYGARFPYLA
;
A
#
# COMPACT_ATOMS: atom_id res chain seq x y z
N MET A 1 5.98 3.94 -4.41
CA MET A 1 6.30 3.94 -5.85
C MET A 1 6.13 5.36 -6.32
N GLN A 2 7.12 5.92 -7.03
CA GLN A 2 7.02 7.26 -7.60
C GLN A 2 6.25 7.18 -8.91
N GLU A 3 5.26 8.06 -9.07
CA GLU A 3 4.41 8.21 -10.24
C GLU A 3 4.47 9.67 -10.70
N ALA A 4 4.28 9.89 -12.01
CA ALA A 4 4.24 11.22 -12.60
C ALA A 4 2.91 11.38 -13.36
N SER A 5 2.14 12.41 -13.03
CA SER A 5 0.87 12.73 -13.71
C SER A 5 0.59 14.22 -13.65
N THR A 6 -0.19 14.71 -14.61
CA THR A 6 -0.74 16.07 -14.60
C THR A 6 -1.80 16.24 -13.51
N CYS A 7 -2.46 15.15 -13.11
CA CYS A 7 -3.49 15.09 -12.08
C CYS A 7 -3.10 14.05 -11.01
N PRO A 8 -2.57 14.47 -9.85
CA PRO A 8 -2.20 13.54 -8.78
C PRO A 8 -3.42 12.84 -8.19
N ASN A 9 -3.24 11.57 -7.81
CA ASN A 9 -4.29 10.80 -7.14
C ASN A 9 -4.61 11.39 -5.75
N PRO A 10 -5.84 11.20 -5.22
CA PRO A 10 -6.20 11.67 -3.87
C PRO A 10 -5.29 11.14 -2.75
N ASP A 11 -4.66 10.00 -2.99
CA ASP A 11 -3.71 9.33 -2.08
C ASP A 11 -2.23 9.65 -2.37
N ALA A 12 -1.96 10.59 -3.27
CA ALA A 12 -0.62 11.05 -3.58
C ALA A 12 0.02 11.68 -2.34
N CYS A 13 1.17 11.16 -1.94
CA CYS A 13 2.04 11.72 -0.91
C CYS A 13 3.25 12.38 -1.57
N GLU A 14 3.86 13.37 -0.90
CA GLU A 14 5.11 14.01 -1.38
C GLU A 14 4.98 14.53 -2.81
N VAL A 15 3.95 15.35 -3.05
CA VAL A 15 3.67 15.92 -4.37
C VAL A 15 4.64 17.07 -4.63
N HIS A 16 5.42 16.95 -5.70
CA HIS A 16 6.38 17.95 -6.17
C HIS A 16 6.07 18.36 -7.60
N PRO A 17 6.00 19.66 -7.91
CA PRO A 17 5.89 20.11 -9.29
C PRO A 17 7.20 19.79 -10.05
N ALA A 18 7.08 19.41 -11.32
CA ALA A 18 8.23 19.32 -12.21
C ALA A 18 8.80 20.71 -12.49
N GLU A 19 10.10 20.78 -12.80
CA GLU A 19 10.83 22.05 -13.01
C GLU A 19 10.16 22.97 -14.05
N HIS A 20 9.49 22.40 -15.05
CA HIS A 20 8.81 23.13 -16.12
C HIS A 20 7.29 23.20 -15.96
N GLY A 21 6.74 22.71 -14.82
CA GLY A 21 5.32 22.81 -14.49
C GLY A 21 4.38 21.90 -15.27
N GLU A 22 4.92 21.02 -16.12
CA GLU A 22 4.10 20.15 -16.97
C GLU A 22 3.47 18.98 -16.21
N PHE A 23 4.13 18.49 -15.15
CA PHE A 23 3.70 17.31 -14.40
C PHE A 23 3.95 17.48 -12.89
N TYR A 24 3.30 16.66 -12.09
CA TYR A 24 3.61 16.47 -10.69
C TYR A 24 4.22 15.09 -10.48
N TYR A 25 5.34 15.05 -9.75
CA TYR A 25 5.89 13.82 -9.20
C TYR A 25 5.27 13.57 -7.83
N TYR A 26 4.79 12.37 -7.59
CA TYR A 26 4.25 12.01 -6.28
C TYR A 26 4.48 10.53 -5.98
N THR A 27 4.49 10.20 -4.70
CA THR A 27 4.58 8.83 -4.23
C THR A 27 3.19 8.33 -3.85
N ILE A 28 2.74 7.21 -4.43
CA ILE A 28 1.56 6.51 -3.93
C ILE A 28 1.99 5.40 -2.97
N LYS A 29 1.31 5.34 -1.82
CA LYS A 29 1.32 4.18 -0.93
C LYS A 29 0.27 3.19 -1.40
N LYS A 30 0.70 2.12 -2.05
CA LYS A 30 -0.18 1.02 -2.45
C LYS A 30 -0.34 0.09 -1.26
N TYR A 31 -1.59 -0.21 -0.93
CA TYR A 31 -1.93 -1.16 0.13
C TYR A 31 -2.56 -2.39 -0.50
N TRP A 32 -2.11 -3.56 -0.09
CA TRP A 32 -2.75 -4.82 -0.45
C TRP A 32 -3.51 -5.32 0.77
N ARG A 33 -4.68 -5.90 0.53
CA ARG A 33 -5.49 -6.47 1.60
C ARG A 33 -5.06 -7.91 1.80
N VAL A 34 -4.78 -8.31 3.05
CA VAL A 34 -4.59 -9.73 3.36
C VAL A 34 -5.95 -10.42 3.31
N GLU A 35 -6.09 -11.40 2.42
CA GLU A 35 -7.31 -12.21 2.28
C GLU A 35 -7.23 -13.46 3.15
N LYS A 36 -6.07 -14.14 3.15
CA LYS A 36 -5.88 -15.39 3.88
C LYS A 36 -4.44 -15.54 4.36
N VAL A 37 -4.29 -16.14 5.53
CA VAL A 37 -2.99 -16.66 6.00
C VAL A 37 -3.08 -18.18 5.98
N LEU A 38 -2.14 -18.83 5.29
CA LEU A 38 -2.08 -20.28 5.15
C LEU A 38 -1.42 -20.91 6.39
N LYS A 39 -1.59 -22.22 6.57
CA LYS A 39 -1.08 -22.96 7.75
C LYS A 39 0.45 -22.94 7.85
N ASP A 40 1.11 -22.84 6.71
CA ASP A 40 2.57 -22.71 6.56
C ASP A 40 3.07 -21.28 6.81
N GLY A 41 2.18 -20.32 7.10
CA GLY A 41 2.54 -18.92 7.37
C GLY A 41 2.55 -18.02 6.14
N SER A 42 2.39 -18.57 4.93
CA SER A 42 2.26 -17.77 3.71
C SER A 42 1.01 -16.90 3.73
N ILE A 43 1.12 -15.71 3.15
CA ILE A 43 0.06 -14.70 3.14
C ILE A 43 -0.45 -14.54 1.71
N VAL A 44 -1.77 -14.65 1.54
CA VAL A 44 -2.46 -14.32 0.29
C VAL A 44 -2.95 -12.88 0.42
N ALA A 45 -2.41 -11.99 -0.39
CA ALA A 45 -2.77 -10.58 -0.45
C ALA A 45 -3.50 -10.28 -1.76
N CYS A 46 -4.54 -9.46 -1.71
CA CYS A 46 -5.29 -8.99 -2.88
C CYS A 46 -4.99 -7.52 -3.14
N THR A 47 -4.69 -7.19 -4.40
CA THR A 47 -4.61 -5.80 -4.85
C THR A 47 -6.01 -5.20 -4.94
N PRO A 48 -6.14 -3.87 -4.98
CA PRO A 48 -7.42 -3.21 -5.27
C PRO A 48 -8.04 -3.63 -6.61
N LEU A 49 -7.24 -4.14 -7.56
CA LEU A 49 -7.70 -4.67 -8.85
C LEU A 49 -8.09 -6.16 -8.77
N MET A 50 -8.19 -6.73 -7.56
CA MET A 50 -8.47 -8.16 -7.32
C MET A 50 -7.39 -9.12 -7.82
N GLU A 51 -6.14 -8.66 -7.95
CA GLU A 51 -5.01 -9.56 -8.24
C GLU A 51 -4.52 -10.21 -6.95
N HIS A 52 -4.37 -11.53 -6.97
CA HIS A 52 -3.90 -12.29 -5.81
C HIS A 52 -2.39 -12.48 -5.85
N HIS A 53 -1.71 -12.11 -4.77
CA HIS A 53 -0.28 -12.29 -4.58
C HIS A 53 -0.01 -13.20 -3.38
N TYR A 54 0.89 -14.15 -3.59
CA TYR A 54 1.37 -15.06 -2.55
C TYR A 54 2.68 -14.52 -1.99
N LEU A 55 2.66 -14.12 -0.72
CA LEU A 55 3.81 -13.62 0.01
C LEU A 55 4.32 -14.73 0.92
N ARG A 56 5.63 -15.01 0.84
CA ARG A 56 6.28 -15.96 1.74
C ARG A 56 6.45 -15.34 3.12
N PRO A 57 6.35 -16.15 4.20
CA PRO A 57 6.56 -15.65 5.56
C PRO A 57 8.00 -15.19 5.82
N ASP A 58 8.95 -15.75 5.07
CA ASP A 58 10.39 -15.48 5.19
C ASP A 58 10.85 -14.27 4.36
N ASP A 59 9.92 -13.52 3.73
CA ASP A 59 10.30 -12.36 2.95
C ASP A 59 10.80 -11.24 3.89
N PRO A 60 12.03 -10.72 3.71
CA PRO A 60 12.61 -9.73 4.60
C PRO A 60 11.87 -8.37 4.58
N ASN A 61 11.03 -8.11 3.57
CA ASN A 61 10.20 -6.91 3.51
C ASN A 61 8.89 -7.07 4.29
N LEU A 62 8.59 -8.28 4.77
CA LEU A 62 7.36 -8.60 5.45
C LEU A 62 7.54 -8.42 6.96
N ARG A 63 7.08 -7.28 7.50
CA ARG A 63 7.08 -7.03 8.94
C ARG A 63 5.68 -6.90 9.51
N LYS A 64 5.53 -7.24 10.80
CA LYS A 64 4.31 -6.93 11.54
C LYS A 64 4.14 -5.41 11.65
N ALA A 65 2.90 -4.97 11.49
CA ALA A 65 2.54 -3.57 11.72
C ALA A 65 2.77 -3.21 13.19
N SER A 66 3.39 -2.06 13.43
CA SER A 66 3.55 -1.51 14.78
C SER A 66 2.19 -1.05 15.35
N LEU A 67 2.10 -0.88 16.67
CA LEU A 67 0.87 -0.41 17.33
C LEU A 67 0.40 0.95 16.79
N LEU A 68 1.33 1.87 16.50
CA LEU A 68 1.06 3.18 15.90
C LEU A 68 0.50 3.06 14.49
N GLU A 69 1.03 2.15 13.68
CA GLU A 69 0.52 1.90 12.33
C GLU A 69 -0.87 1.27 12.36
N ARG A 70 -1.13 0.36 13.31
CA ARG A 70 -2.47 -0.23 13.50
C ARG A 70 -3.49 0.84 13.87
N LEU A 71 -3.13 1.82 14.71
CA LEU A 71 -4.04 2.91 15.07
C LEU A 71 -4.26 3.89 13.89
N ARG A 72 -3.19 4.31 13.21
CA ARG A 72 -3.26 5.28 12.10
C ARG A 72 -3.98 4.72 10.88
N TYR A 73 -3.73 3.46 10.52
CA TYR A 73 -4.34 2.83 9.36
C TYR A 73 -5.64 2.07 9.69
N GLY A 74 -5.93 1.82 10.98
CA GLY A 74 -7.17 1.15 11.40
C GLY A 74 -8.43 1.88 10.96
N ALA A 75 -8.44 3.22 11.02
CA ALA A 75 -9.57 4.04 10.54
C ALA A 75 -9.82 3.93 9.03
N ARG A 76 -8.78 3.56 8.26
CA ARG A 76 -8.82 3.43 6.80
C ARG A 76 -9.31 2.05 6.34
N PHE A 77 -9.27 1.06 7.24
CA PHE A 77 -9.75 -0.30 6.99
C PHE A 77 -10.81 -0.70 8.04
N PRO A 78 -12.07 -0.20 7.93
CA PRO A 78 -13.10 -0.37 8.95
C PRO A 78 -13.60 -1.82 9.14
N TYR A 79 -13.16 -2.77 8.32
CA TYR A 79 -13.58 -4.18 8.34
C TYR A 79 -12.64 -5.12 9.11
N LEU A 80 -11.86 -4.60 10.06
CA LEU A 80 -11.02 -5.40 10.98
C LEU A 80 -11.69 -5.63 12.35
N ALA A 81 -13.03 -5.63 12.40
CA ALA A 81 -13.81 -6.03 13.57
C ALA A 81 -14.12 -7.52 13.53
#